data_AF-A0A5C5ZZ43-F1
#
_entry.id   AF-A0A5C5ZZ43-F1
#
_cell.length_a   1.000
_cell.length_b   1.000
_cell.length_c   1.000
_cell.angle_alpha   90.00
_cell.angle_beta   90.00
_cell.angle_gamma   90.00
#
_symmetry.space_group_name_H-M   'P 1'
#
loop_
_entity.id
_entity.type
_entity.pdbx_description
1 polymer ?
#
loop_
_entity_poly.entity_id
_entity_poly.type
_entity_poly.pdbx_seq_one_letter_code
_entity_poly.pdbx_strand_id
1 'polypeptide(L)'
;MDESQPLNDGGSLSAEISEQMVLAKKVKPLWARKAIVEETIESLEAMETVQPGDYVCRGIHGELWGQKSDKLLEKYSPSEEVETVDGESAEEGKATQWRRFDPKPDAPPVRAIQRHEPFCVQTSWGLLRGKAGDYLVQSTTDLTDVWVVDQAIFEATYQYCAE
;
A
#
# COMPACT_ATOMS: atom_id res chain seq x y z
N MET A 1 4.09 13.34 23.26
CA MET A 1 4.97 12.21 22.91
C MET A 1 5.54 12.57 21.56
N ASP A 2 6.87 12.57 21.46
CA ASP A 2 7.60 12.96 20.24
C ASP A 2 7.38 11.85 19.20
N GLU A 3 6.69 12.15 18.09
CA GLU A 3 6.54 11.19 17.00
C GLU A 3 7.86 11.16 16.22
N SER A 4 8.52 10.00 16.12
CA SER A 4 9.78 9.94 15.38
C SER A 4 9.55 10.10 13.87
N GLN A 5 10.36 10.94 13.24
CA GLN A 5 10.32 11.16 11.80
C GLN A 5 11.42 10.33 11.13
N PRO A 6 11.07 9.24 10.39
CA PRO A 6 12.04 8.33 9.80
C PRO A 6 12.66 8.86 8.50
N LEU A 7 12.13 9.96 7.97
CA LEU A 7 12.68 10.66 6.82
C LEU A 7 13.63 11.78 7.27
N ASN A 8 14.72 11.94 6.55
CA ASN A 8 15.60 13.11 6.64
C ASN A 8 14.93 14.36 6.05
N ASP A 9 15.57 15.52 6.22
CA ASP A 9 15.09 16.81 5.66
C ASP A 9 14.91 16.80 4.13
N GLY A 10 15.50 15.82 3.44
CA GLY A 10 15.36 15.61 1.99
C GLY A 10 14.21 14.68 1.59
N GLY A 11 13.37 14.24 2.53
CA GLY A 11 12.25 13.33 2.25
C GLY A 11 12.65 11.89 1.93
N SER A 12 13.91 11.51 2.22
CA SER A 12 14.41 10.14 2.07
C SER A 12 14.59 9.48 3.43
N LEU A 13 14.54 8.14 3.50
CA LEU A 13 14.84 7.42 4.75
C LEU A 13 16.24 7.79 5.26
N SER A 14 16.38 7.92 6.58
CA SER A 14 17.71 8.05 7.20
C SER A 14 18.59 6.84 6.86
N ALA A 15 19.91 7.05 6.79
CA ALA A 15 20.85 5.96 6.50
C ALA A 15 20.70 4.81 7.52
N GLU A 16 20.58 5.15 8.79
CA GLU A 16 20.38 4.18 9.89
C GLU A 16 19.13 3.31 9.68
N ILE A 17 18.00 3.92 9.28
CA ILE A 17 16.76 3.16 9.04
C ILE A 17 16.89 2.30 7.79
N SER A 18 17.44 2.87 6.73
CA SER A 18 17.69 2.18 5.46
C SER A 18 18.52 0.90 5.71
N GLU A 19 19.65 0.99 6.42
CA GLU A 19 20.54 -0.15 6.67
C GLU A 19 19.88 -1.28 7.48
N GLN A 20 18.84 -0.99 8.25
CA GLN A 20 18.12 -1.98 9.07
C GLN A 20 16.92 -2.61 8.35
N MET A 21 16.52 -2.11 7.18
CA MET A 21 15.38 -2.68 6.46
C MET A 21 15.72 -4.04 5.84
N VAL A 22 14.80 -4.98 5.98
CA VAL A 22 14.90 -6.32 5.38
C VAL A 22 14.02 -6.44 4.14
N LEU A 23 14.37 -7.36 3.24
CA LEU A 23 13.58 -7.59 2.03
C LEU A 23 12.35 -8.44 2.33
N ALA A 24 11.20 -8.06 1.77
CA ALA A 24 9.96 -8.81 1.83
C ALA A 24 9.20 -8.77 0.50
N LYS A 25 8.34 -9.77 0.25
CA LYS A 25 7.46 -9.83 -0.93
C LYS A 25 6.01 -9.95 -0.52
N LYS A 26 5.11 -9.30 -1.26
CA LYS A 26 3.66 -9.55 -1.18
C LYS A 26 3.37 -10.96 -1.71
N VAL A 27 2.63 -11.75 -0.93
CA VAL A 27 2.30 -13.14 -1.27
C VAL A 27 0.80 -13.41 -1.29
N LYS A 28 -0.01 -12.42 -0.93
CA LYS A 28 -1.47 -12.50 -0.92
C LYS A 28 -2.07 -11.66 -2.04
N PRO A 29 -3.21 -12.11 -2.60
CA PRO A 29 -3.95 -11.33 -3.59
C PRO A 29 -4.51 -10.04 -2.99
N LEU A 30 -4.95 -9.16 -3.88
CA LEU A 30 -5.81 -8.04 -3.57
C LEU A 30 -6.99 -8.01 -4.54
N TRP A 31 -8.01 -7.25 -4.19
CA TRP A 31 -9.07 -6.84 -5.11
C TRP A 31 -8.80 -5.43 -5.56
N ALA A 32 -9.02 -5.12 -6.84
CA ALA A 32 -8.92 -3.74 -7.31
C ALA A 32 -10.03 -3.44 -8.30
N ARG A 33 -10.51 -2.20 -8.25
CA ARG A 33 -11.38 -1.62 -9.26
C ARG A 33 -10.73 -0.36 -9.81
N LYS A 34 -10.90 -0.14 -11.10
CA LYS A 34 -10.39 1.06 -11.76
C LYS A 34 -11.31 2.23 -11.40
N ALA A 35 -10.74 3.30 -10.85
CA ALA A 35 -11.46 4.54 -10.62
C ALA A 35 -11.81 5.15 -12.00
N ILE A 36 -13.10 5.40 -12.24
CA ILE A 36 -13.58 6.02 -13.49
C ILE A 36 -13.89 7.51 -13.30
N VAL A 37 -13.98 7.94 -12.05
CA VAL A 37 -14.08 9.32 -11.60
C VAL A 37 -13.03 9.55 -10.51
N GLU A 38 -12.84 10.79 -10.09
CA GLU A 38 -12.03 11.08 -8.90
C GLU A 38 -12.80 10.61 -7.67
N GLU A 39 -12.12 9.92 -6.76
CA GLU A 39 -12.74 9.32 -5.59
C GLU A 39 -11.87 9.51 -4.36
N THR A 40 -12.46 9.93 -3.25
CA THR A 40 -11.79 9.93 -1.95
C THR A 40 -12.14 8.64 -1.21
N ILE A 41 -11.12 7.96 -0.70
CA ILE A 41 -11.24 6.74 0.11
C ILE A 41 -10.68 6.99 1.51
N GLU A 42 -11.20 6.25 2.48
CA GLU A 42 -10.62 6.17 3.83
C GLU A 42 -9.62 5.00 3.86
N SER A 43 -8.32 5.31 3.92
CA SER A 43 -7.28 4.31 4.19
C SER A 43 -7.10 4.13 5.70
N LEU A 44 -6.24 3.21 6.13
CA LEU A 44 -5.94 3.03 7.55
C LEU A 44 -5.12 4.19 8.14
N GLU A 45 -4.42 4.92 7.28
CA GLU A 45 -3.44 5.93 7.62
C GLU A 45 -4.00 7.35 7.45
N ALA A 46 -4.83 7.58 6.43
CA ALA A 46 -5.46 8.87 6.14
C ALA A 46 -6.58 8.76 5.08
N MET A 47 -7.26 9.88 4.84
CA MET A 47 -8.07 10.03 3.62
C MET A 47 -7.14 10.19 2.41
N GLU A 48 -7.42 9.46 1.34
CA GLU A 48 -6.64 9.49 0.09
C GLU A 48 -7.54 9.76 -1.11
N THR A 49 -7.05 10.55 -2.08
CA THR A 49 -7.74 10.80 -3.34
C THR A 49 -7.15 9.95 -4.46
N VAL A 50 -7.99 9.13 -5.08
CA VAL A 50 -7.67 8.29 -6.23
C VAL A 50 -8.16 8.97 -7.50
N GLN A 51 -7.26 9.09 -8.48
CA GLN A 51 -7.54 9.78 -9.75
C GLN A 51 -8.21 8.82 -10.76
N PRO A 52 -9.02 9.35 -11.69
CA PRO A 52 -9.54 8.55 -12.79
C PRO A 52 -8.41 7.86 -13.57
N GLY A 53 -8.56 6.57 -13.82
CA GLY A 53 -7.53 5.76 -14.49
C GLY A 53 -6.63 4.97 -13.54
N ASP A 54 -6.53 5.37 -12.28
CA ASP A 54 -5.85 4.62 -11.23
C ASP A 54 -6.80 3.59 -10.58
N TYR A 55 -6.31 2.87 -9.59
CA TYR A 55 -7.07 1.81 -8.92
C TYR A 55 -7.35 2.15 -7.47
N VAL A 56 -8.58 1.85 -7.05
CA VAL A 56 -8.88 1.61 -5.65
C VAL A 56 -8.62 0.13 -5.39
N CYS A 57 -7.72 -0.15 -4.46
CA CYS A 57 -7.35 -1.49 -4.04
C CYS A 57 -8.00 -1.81 -2.70
N ARG A 58 -8.32 -3.09 -2.50
CA ARG A 58 -8.87 -3.66 -1.27
C ARG A 58 -8.09 -4.91 -0.93
N GLY A 59 -7.51 -4.93 0.27
CA GLY A 59 -6.70 -6.04 0.72
C GLY A 59 -7.54 -7.16 1.35
N ILE A 60 -6.85 -8.13 1.94
CA ILE A 60 -7.49 -9.33 2.49
C ILE A 60 -8.25 -9.06 3.81
N HIS A 61 -7.98 -7.93 4.47
CA HIS A 61 -8.69 -7.50 5.67
C HIS A 61 -9.69 -6.38 5.37
N GLY A 62 -9.94 -6.06 4.09
CA GLY A 62 -10.86 -5.02 3.67
C GLY A 62 -10.28 -3.61 3.71
N GLU A 63 -9.00 -3.46 4.05
CA GLU A 63 -8.29 -2.19 4.01
C GLU A 63 -8.28 -1.62 2.59
N LEU A 64 -8.44 -0.31 2.45
CA LEU A 64 -8.43 0.39 1.17
C LEU A 64 -7.17 1.23 1.00
N TRP A 65 -6.65 1.27 -0.23
CA TRP A 65 -5.61 2.20 -0.64
C TRP A 65 -5.73 2.50 -2.14
N GLY A 66 -5.25 3.64 -2.58
CA GLY A 66 -5.13 3.97 -3.99
C GLY A 66 -3.79 3.52 -4.54
N GLN A 67 -3.79 3.09 -5.81
CA GLN A 67 -2.57 2.67 -6.46
C GLN A 67 -2.56 3.08 -7.93
N LYS A 68 -1.43 3.65 -8.36
CA LYS A 68 -1.21 3.98 -9.77
C LYS A 68 -1.33 2.75 -10.65
N SER A 69 -2.01 2.88 -11.78
CA SER A 69 -2.24 1.78 -12.73
C SER A 69 -0.96 1.03 -13.08
N ASP A 70 0.09 1.76 -13.48
CA ASP A 70 1.35 1.14 -13.92
C ASP A 70 2.06 0.42 -12.77
N LYS A 71 2.01 0.97 -11.55
CA LYS A 71 2.60 0.36 -10.35
C LYS A 71 1.84 -0.87 -9.89
N LEU A 72 0.51 -0.91 -10.05
CA LEU A 72 -0.28 -2.10 -9.77
C LEU A 72 0.06 -3.21 -10.76
N LEU A 73 0.07 -2.88 -12.06
CA LEU A 73 0.35 -3.83 -13.14
C LEU A 73 1.81 -4.28 -13.19
N GLU A 74 2.74 -3.53 -12.61
CA GLU A 74 4.11 -3.97 -12.38
C GLU A 74 4.13 -5.17 -11.41
N LYS A 75 3.42 -5.06 -10.28
CA LYS A 75 3.51 -5.97 -9.13
C LYS A 75 2.53 -7.15 -9.19
N TYR A 76 1.40 -7.01 -9.89
CA TYR A 76 0.32 -8.00 -9.89
C TYR A 76 -0.16 -8.34 -11.30
N SER A 77 -0.73 -9.53 -11.43
CA SER A 77 -1.44 -9.97 -12.64
C SER A 77 -2.94 -10.04 -12.36
N PRO A 78 -3.80 -9.46 -13.22
CA PRO A 78 -5.24 -9.61 -13.08
C PRO A 78 -5.64 -11.08 -13.32
N SER A 79 -6.52 -11.60 -12.46
CA SER A 79 -7.15 -12.90 -12.65
C SER A 79 -8.50 -12.77 -13.36
N GLU A 80 -9.12 -13.89 -13.71
CA GLU A 80 -10.48 -13.94 -14.25
C GLU A 80 -11.56 -13.78 -13.16
N GLU A 81 -11.17 -13.83 -11.87
CA GLU A 81 -12.09 -13.72 -10.74
C GLU A 81 -12.54 -12.27 -10.55
N VAL A 82 -13.86 -12.07 -10.60
CA VAL A 82 -14.51 -10.77 -10.48
C VAL A 82 -15.62 -10.82 -9.43
N GLU A 83 -15.72 -9.77 -8.64
CA GLU A 83 -16.78 -9.53 -7.68
C GLU A 83 -17.56 -8.29 -8.15
N THR A 84 -18.87 -8.42 -8.30
CA THR A 84 -19.76 -7.28 -8.56
C THR A 84 -20.48 -6.94 -7.28
N VAL A 85 -20.38 -5.69 -6.86
CA VAL A 85 -21.18 -5.19 -5.73
C VAL A 85 -22.49 -4.66 -6.31
N ASP A 86 -23.56 -5.45 -6.19
CA ASP A 86 -24.93 -5.07 -6.56
C ASP A 86 -25.64 -4.39 -5.38
N GLY A 87 -26.30 -3.24 -5.62
CA GLY A 87 -27.18 -2.57 -4.64
C GLY A 87 -26.77 -1.14 -4.23
N GLU A 88 -27.53 -0.54 -3.30
CA GLU A 88 -27.47 0.85 -2.79
C GLU A 88 -26.08 1.34 -2.31
N SER A 89 -25.07 0.46 -2.25
CA SER A 89 -23.67 0.78 -1.96
C SER A 89 -22.83 1.15 -3.19
N ALA A 90 -23.38 1.00 -4.41
CA ALA A 90 -22.80 1.57 -5.61
C ALA A 90 -23.06 3.09 -5.58
N GLU A 91 -22.12 3.86 -5.02
CA GLU A 91 -22.14 5.31 -5.17
C GLU A 91 -22.20 5.66 -6.66
N GLU A 92 -23.17 6.50 -7.02
CA GLU A 92 -23.46 6.85 -8.41
C GLU A 92 -22.19 7.30 -9.14
N GLY A 93 -21.88 6.62 -10.25
CA GLY A 93 -20.72 6.96 -11.09
C GLY A 93 -19.40 6.27 -10.71
N LYS A 94 -19.35 5.45 -9.65
CA LYS A 94 -18.18 4.62 -9.35
C LYS A 94 -18.26 3.25 -10.02
N ALA A 95 -17.11 2.66 -10.34
CA ALA A 95 -17.05 1.30 -10.84
C ALA A 95 -17.47 0.30 -9.76
N THR A 96 -18.36 -0.63 -10.08
CA THR A 96 -18.89 -1.64 -9.13
C THR A 96 -18.20 -3.00 -9.22
N GLN A 97 -17.40 -3.19 -10.28
CA GLN A 97 -16.68 -4.44 -10.52
C GLN A 97 -15.28 -4.38 -9.92
N TRP A 98 -15.05 -5.24 -8.94
CA TRP A 98 -13.74 -5.54 -8.40
C TRP A 98 -13.17 -6.74 -9.13
N ARG A 99 -11.89 -6.67 -9.47
CA ARG A 99 -11.14 -7.80 -10.04
C ARG A 99 -10.07 -8.21 -9.07
N ARG A 100 -9.87 -9.52 -8.93
CA ARG A 100 -8.75 -10.05 -8.14
C ARG A 100 -7.44 -9.93 -8.91
N PHE A 101 -6.39 -9.52 -8.20
CA PHE A 101 -5.02 -9.39 -8.68
C PHE A 101 -4.10 -10.27 -7.82
N ASP A 102 -3.37 -11.18 -8.46
CA ASP A 102 -2.42 -12.08 -7.79
C ASP A 102 -0.99 -11.51 -7.91
N PRO A 103 -0.18 -11.53 -6.83
CA PRO A 103 1.20 -11.07 -6.88
C PRO A 103 2.00 -11.85 -7.92
N LYS A 104 2.80 -11.15 -8.72
CA LYS A 104 3.67 -11.84 -9.66
C LYS A 104 4.84 -12.52 -8.94
N PRO A 105 5.27 -13.71 -9.36
CA PRO A 105 6.41 -14.39 -8.74
C PRO A 105 7.72 -13.60 -8.89
N ASP A 106 7.84 -12.85 -9.99
CA ASP A 106 8.97 -11.98 -10.34
C ASP A 106 8.77 -10.51 -9.91
N ALA A 107 7.70 -10.19 -9.16
CA ALA A 107 7.52 -8.85 -8.62
C ALA A 107 8.75 -8.45 -7.78
N PRO A 108 9.27 -7.21 -7.95
CA PRO A 108 10.36 -6.70 -7.12
C PRO A 108 9.98 -6.78 -5.63
N PRO A 109 10.90 -7.19 -4.75
CA PRO A 109 10.65 -7.13 -3.32
C PRO A 109 10.54 -5.67 -2.85
N VAL A 110 10.10 -5.49 -1.62
CA VAL A 110 10.13 -4.22 -0.91
C VAL A 110 11.12 -4.32 0.24
N ARG A 111 11.57 -3.16 0.73
CA ARG A 111 12.32 -3.07 1.98
C ARG A 111 11.33 -2.75 3.09
N ALA A 112 11.42 -3.43 4.22
CA ALA A 112 10.51 -3.24 5.34
C ALA A 112 11.28 -3.22 6.67
N ILE A 113 10.81 -2.41 7.61
CA ILE A 113 11.28 -2.39 9.00
C ILE A 113 10.08 -2.20 9.93
N GLN A 114 10.01 -3.02 10.98
CA GLN A 114 9.01 -2.83 12.02
C GLN A 114 9.44 -1.67 12.93
N ARG A 115 8.50 -0.77 13.26
CA ARG A 115 8.73 0.32 14.21
C ARG A 115 8.13 -0.04 15.56
N HIS A 116 8.88 0.19 16.64
CA HIS A 116 8.42 -0.13 18.00
C HIS A 116 7.79 1.06 18.73
N GLU A 117 7.66 2.20 18.05
CA GLU A 117 7.08 3.44 18.53
C GLU A 117 6.22 4.07 17.41
N PRO A 118 5.22 4.91 17.75
CA PRO A 118 4.47 5.66 16.74
C PRO A 118 5.38 6.56 15.90
N PHE A 119 5.07 6.68 14.61
CA PHE A 119 5.88 7.43 13.66
C PHE A 119 5.02 8.06 12.56
N CYS A 120 5.57 9.09 11.93
CA CYS A 120 4.92 9.80 10.83
C CYS A 120 5.84 9.84 9.60
N VAL A 121 5.29 9.65 8.41
CA VAL A 121 6.04 9.72 7.15
C VAL A 121 5.38 10.74 6.24
N GLN A 122 6.11 11.81 5.91
CA GLN A 122 5.67 12.77 4.90
C GLN A 122 6.04 12.23 3.52
N THR A 123 5.04 11.93 2.71
CA THR A 123 5.20 11.35 1.38
C THR A 123 4.59 12.28 0.33
N SER A 124 4.80 11.98 -0.96
CA SER A 124 4.33 12.83 -2.06
C SER A 124 2.80 12.91 -2.18
N TRP A 125 2.09 11.90 -1.67
CA TRP A 125 0.63 11.82 -1.63
C TRP A 125 0.01 12.18 -0.26
N GLY A 126 0.81 12.48 0.78
CA GLY A 126 0.27 12.90 2.07
C GLY A 126 1.12 12.55 3.28
N LEU A 127 0.57 12.83 4.47
CA LEU A 127 1.14 12.42 5.74
C LEU A 127 0.57 11.05 6.12
N LEU A 128 1.43 10.05 6.27
CA LEU A 128 1.06 8.71 6.74
C LEU A 128 1.45 8.57 8.21
N ARG A 129 0.58 7.96 9.01
CA ARG A 129 0.80 7.74 10.45
C ARG A 129 0.83 6.25 10.74
N GLY A 130 1.87 5.79 11.40
CA GLY A 130 1.99 4.42 11.91
C GLY A 130 1.96 4.40 13.44
N LYS A 131 1.36 3.36 14.01
CA LYS A 131 1.44 3.07 15.45
C LYS A 131 2.65 2.16 15.74
N ALA A 132 2.98 2.02 17.02
CA ALA A 132 3.95 1.01 17.44
C ALA A 132 3.50 -0.39 16.99
N GLY A 133 4.41 -1.12 16.35
CA GLY A 133 4.16 -2.43 15.74
C GLY A 133 4.04 -2.37 14.21
N ASP A 134 3.70 -1.22 13.64
CA ASP A 134 3.52 -1.09 12.19
C ASP A 134 4.86 -1.13 11.44
N TYR A 135 4.76 -1.42 10.15
CA TYR A 135 5.90 -1.50 9.25
C TYR A 135 6.03 -0.23 8.42
N LEU A 136 7.25 0.30 8.37
CA LEU A 136 7.66 1.25 7.36
C LEU A 136 8.20 0.47 6.16
N VAL A 137 7.64 0.72 4.98
CA VAL A 137 7.93 -0.02 3.76
C VAL A 137 8.39 0.92 2.66
N GLN A 138 9.38 0.51 1.88
CA GLN A 138 9.94 1.26 0.76
C GLN A 138 10.07 0.36 -0.48
N SER A 139 9.75 0.92 -1.65
CA SER A 139 9.97 0.23 -2.93
C SER A 139 11.46 0.05 -3.22
N THR A 140 11.85 -1.11 -3.74
CA THR A 140 13.24 -1.33 -4.21
C THR A 140 13.52 -0.72 -5.58
N THR A 141 12.48 -0.40 -6.36
CA THR A 141 12.60 0.18 -7.71
C THR A 141 12.43 1.69 -7.71
N ASP A 142 11.90 2.26 -6.63
CA ASP A 142 11.66 3.69 -6.45
C ASP A 142 11.85 4.05 -4.97
N LEU A 143 13.04 4.50 -4.59
CA LEU A 143 13.37 4.75 -3.18
C LEU A 143 12.58 5.93 -2.58
N THR A 144 11.86 6.70 -3.39
CA THR A 144 10.97 7.78 -2.92
C THR A 144 9.57 7.27 -2.59
N ASP A 145 9.21 6.08 -3.06
CA ASP A 145 7.94 5.41 -2.78
C ASP A 145 8.03 4.68 -1.44
N VAL A 146 7.50 5.34 -0.41
CA VAL A 146 7.49 4.89 0.99
C VAL A 146 6.05 4.89 1.50
N TRP A 147 5.65 3.86 2.23
CA TRP A 147 4.33 3.73 2.83
C TRP A 147 4.37 3.02 4.18
N VAL A 148 3.25 3.10 4.90
CA VAL A 148 3.05 2.42 6.18
C VAL A 148 2.15 1.21 5.94
N VAL A 149 2.38 0.13 6.70
CA VAL A 149 1.51 -1.05 6.70
C VAL A 149 1.26 -1.47 8.15
N ASP A 150 -0.01 -1.60 8.52
CA ASP A 150 -0.40 -2.14 9.83
C ASP A 150 0.27 -3.50 10.10
N GLN A 151 0.68 -3.73 11.34
CA GLN A 151 1.35 -4.95 11.76
C GLN A 151 0.65 -6.23 11.26
N ALA A 152 -0.65 -6.36 11.52
CA ALA A 152 -1.39 -7.58 11.21
C ALA A 152 -1.53 -7.78 9.69
N ILE A 153 -1.62 -6.69 8.93
CA ILE A 153 -1.65 -6.73 7.47
C ILE A 153 -0.28 -7.15 6.93
N PHE A 154 0.81 -6.60 7.47
CA PHE A 154 2.14 -6.96 7.02
C PHE A 154 2.41 -8.45 7.24
N GLU A 155 2.18 -8.93 8.46
CA GLU A 155 2.40 -10.34 8.84
C GLU A 155 1.51 -11.32 8.05
N ALA A 156 0.30 -10.91 7.66
CA ALA A 156 -0.61 -11.75 6.89
C ALA A 156 -0.30 -11.76 5.38
N THR A 157 0.29 -10.69 4.84
CA THR A 157 0.40 -10.45 3.39
C THR A 157 1.81 -10.43 2.83
N TYR A 158 2.83 -10.31 3.67
CA TYR A 158 4.23 -10.31 3.28
C TYR A 158 4.97 -11.54 3.79
N GLN A 159 5.99 -11.95 3.04
CA GLN A 159 6.99 -12.91 3.48
C GLN A 159 8.37 -12.31 3.31
N TYR A 160 9.22 -12.44 4.32
CA TYR A 160 10.62 -12.07 4.20
C TYR A 160 11.30 -12.89 3.10
N CYS A 161 12.12 -12.23 2.29
CA CYS A 161 13.01 -12.93 1.38
C CYS A 161 14.04 -13.69 2.22
N ALA A 162 14.33 -14.95 1.86
CA ALA A 162 15.43 -15.67 2.48
C ALA A 162 16.75 -14.92 2.21
N GLU A 163 17.60 -14.85 3.23
CA GLU A 163 18.99 -14.38 3.11
C GLU A 163 19.84 -15.31 2.25
#